data_AF-A0A940JGI9-F1
#
_entry.id   AF-A0A940JGI9-F1
#
_cell.length_a   1.000
_cell.length_b   1.000
_cell.length_c   1.000
_cell.angle_alpha   90.00
_cell.angle_beta   90.00
_cell.angle_gamma   90.00
#
_symmetry.space_group_name_H-M   'P 1'
#
loop_
_entity.id
_entity.type
_entity.pdbx_description
1 polymer ?
#
loop_
_entity_poly.entity_id
_entity_poly.type
_entity_poly.pdbx_seq_one_letter_code
_entity_poly.pdbx_strand_id
1 'polypeptide(L)' 'LVDNFYFKRHKKYYSVDHKYNAEKKDKQKEIDVILDKIGRTGMDSLTRKEKETLEEYSRSVR' A
#
# COMPACT_ATOMS: atom_id res chain seq x y z
N LEU A 1 19.27 -10.21 -39.40
CA LEU A 1 19.07 -9.75 -38.02
C LEU A 1 17.59 -9.95 -37.69
N VAL A 2 17.27 -10.71 -36.64
CA VAL A 2 15.87 -10.91 -36.23
C VAL A 2 15.55 -9.83 -35.21
N ASP A 3 14.72 -8.86 -35.59
CA ASP A 3 14.38 -7.73 -34.72
C ASP A 3 13.62 -8.21 -33.49
N ASN A 4 14.25 -7.97 -32.35
CA ASN A 4 13.88 -8.47 -31.05
C ASN A 4 12.80 -7.58 -30.41
N PHE A 5 11.63 -7.52 -31.04
CA PHE A 5 10.48 -6.70 -30.59
C PHE A 5 9.90 -7.11 -29.23
N TYR A 6 10.34 -8.24 -28.66
CA TYR A 6 9.85 -8.74 -27.37
C TYR A 6 10.41 -7.98 -26.15
N PHE A 7 11.56 -7.32 -26.26
CA PHE A 7 12.25 -6.75 -25.08
C PHE A 7 11.71 -5.39 -24.62
N LYS A 8 10.93 -4.70 -25.46
CA LYS A 8 10.33 -3.41 -25.08
C LYS A 8 9.05 -3.54 -24.25
N ARG A 9 8.39 -4.70 -24.27
CA ARG A 9 7.11 -4.88 -23.54
C ARG A 9 7.31 -5.17 -22.05
N HIS A 10 8.43 -5.81 -21.67
CA HIS A 10 8.71 -6.20 -20.28
C HIS A 10 9.23 -5.05 -19.39
N LYS A 11 9.82 -3.98 -19.95
CA LYS A 11 10.25 -2.83 -19.13
C LYS A 11 9.09 -2.04 -18.51
N LYS A 12 7.92 -2.03 -19.16
CA LYS A 12 6.76 -1.26 -18.68
C LYS A 12 6.15 -1.89 -17.42
N TYR A 13 6.03 -3.22 -17.39
CA TYR A 13 5.49 -3.97 -16.24
C TYR A 13 6.38 -3.86 -15.00
N TYR A 14 7.71 -4.00 -15.14
CA TYR A 14 8.65 -3.88 -14.02
C TYR A 14 8.53 -2.53 -13.27
N SER A 15 8.30 -1.43 -14.01
CA SER A 15 8.16 -0.11 -13.38
C SER A 15 6.81 0.09 -12.67
N VAL A 16 5.75 -0.54 -13.18
CA VAL A 16 4.40 -0.44 -12.60
C VAL A 16 4.33 -1.26 -11.32
N ASP A 17 4.92 -2.45 -11.31
CA ASP A 17 4.95 -3.33 -10.14
C ASP A 17 5.74 -2.71 -8.98
N HIS A 18 6.87 -2.06 -9.28
CA HIS A 18 7.65 -1.36 -8.26
C HIS A 18 6.88 -0.20 -7.63
N LYS A 19 6.15 0.59 -8.45
CA LYS A 19 5.35 1.70 -7.95
C LYS A 19 4.16 1.22 -7.11
N TYR A 20 3.49 0.18 -7.57
CA TYR A 20 2.39 -0.45 -6.84
C TYR A 20 2.85 -1.02 -5.48
N ASN A 21 4.02 -1.66 -5.46
CA ASN A 21 4.61 -2.20 -4.23
C ASN A 21 5.02 -1.11 -3.25
N ALA A 22 5.54 0.03 -3.73
CA ALA A 22 5.89 1.16 -2.88
C ALA A 22 4.64 1.78 -2.22
N GLU A 23 3.59 2.05 -3.00
CA GLU A 23 2.33 2.59 -2.46
C GLU A 23 1.69 1.64 -1.45
N LYS A 24 1.71 0.32 -1.71
CA LYS A 24 1.21 -0.68 -0.77
C LYS A 24 2.02 -0.71 0.52
N LYS A 25 3.35 -0.61 0.43
CA LYS A 25 4.23 -0.57 1.59
C LYS A 25 4.00 0.68 2.45
N ASP A 26 3.80 1.82 1.82
CA ASP A 26 3.56 3.06 2.57
C ASP A 26 2.16 3.06 3.22
N LYS A 27 1.14 2.50 2.55
CA LYS A 27 -0.16 2.25 3.18
C LYS A 27 -0.06 1.31 4.38
N GLN A 28 0.71 0.22 4.27
CA GLN A 28 0.93 -0.69 5.40
C GLN A 28 1.61 0.01 6.58
N LYS A 29 2.62 0.85 6.34
CA LYS A 29 3.24 1.64 7.42
C LYS A 29 2.24 2.58 8.09
N GLU A 30 1.36 3.23 7.31
CA GLU A 30 0.33 4.12 7.87
C GLU A 30 -0.60 3.32 8.80
N ILE A 31 -0.99 2.11 8.40
CA ILE A 31 -1.80 1.20 9.23
C ILE A 31 -1.03 0.75 10.48
N ASP A 32 0.24 0.35 10.37
CA ASP A 32 1.04 -0.08 11.53
C ASP A 32 1.14 1.03 12.57
N VAL A 33 1.38 2.28 12.14
CA VAL A 33 1.40 3.45 13.04
C VAL A 33 0.06 3.66 13.73
N ILE A 34 -1.05 3.48 13.00
CA ILE A 34 -2.41 3.57 13.54
C ILE A 34 -2.63 2.46 14.59
N LEU A 35 -2.25 1.21 14.29
CA LEU A 35 -2.38 0.08 15.20
C LEU A 35 -1.55 0.28 16.48
N ASP A 36 -0.31 0.75 16.36
CA ASP A 36 0.54 1.09 17.50
C ASP A 36 -0.08 2.19 18.36
N LYS A 37 -0.66 3.21 17.73
CA LYS A 37 -1.36 4.28 18.44
C LYS A 37 -2.60 3.76 19.17
N ILE A 38 -3.38 2.88 18.56
CA ILE A 38 -4.52 2.21 19.24
C ILE A 38 -4.02 1.40 20.43
N GLY A 39 -2.92 0.66 20.28
CA GLY A 39 -2.35 -0.14 21.38
C GLY A 39 -1.84 0.72 22.55
N ARG A 40 -1.34 1.94 22.27
CA ARG A 40 -0.77 2.83 23.29
C ARG A 40 -1.78 3.75 23.95
N THR A 41 -2.72 4.30 23.19
CA THR A 41 -3.65 5.35 23.64
C THR A 41 -5.12 5.00 23.46
N GLY A 42 -5.45 3.85 22.86
CA GLY A 42 -6.81 3.42 22.60
C GLY A 42 -7.41 4.00 21.33
N MET A 43 -8.56 3.46 20.91
CA MET A 43 -9.28 3.81 19.67
C MET A 43 -9.72 5.29 19.63
N ASP A 44 -9.88 5.93 20.79
CA ASP A 44 -10.34 7.32 20.92
C ASP A 44 -9.31 8.34 20.44
N SER A 45 -8.04 7.93 20.42
CA SER A 45 -6.93 8.75 19.93
C SER A 45 -6.85 8.83 18.39
N LEU A 46 -7.69 8.07 17.68
CA LEU A 46 -7.71 8.05 16.22
C LEU A 46 -8.46 9.25 15.64
N THR A 47 -7.81 9.91 14.71
CA THR A 47 -8.39 10.92 13.83
C THR A 47 -9.34 10.27 12.82
N ARG A 48 -10.22 11.08 12.22
CA ARG A 48 -11.16 10.61 11.20
C ARG A 48 -10.46 9.91 10.04
N LYS A 49 -9.33 10.46 9.58
CA LYS A 49 -8.53 9.88 8.49
C LYS A 49 -7.97 8.51 8.87
N GLU A 50 -7.43 8.38 10.08
CA GLU A 50 -6.89 7.09 10.56
C GLU A 50 -7.99 6.03 10.66
N LYS A 51 -9.21 6.40 11.09
CA LYS A 51 -10.38 5.51 11.12
C LYS A 51 -10.79 5.07 9.72
N GLU A 52 -10.85 5.99 8.76
CA GLU A 52 -11.16 5.68 7.35
C GLU A 52 -10.11 4.74 6.74
N THR A 53 -8.82 4.97 7.00
CA THR A 53 -7.74 4.07 6.55
C THR A 53 -7.87 2.67 7.15
N LEU A 54 -8.22 2.58 8.44
CA LEU A 54 -8.42 1.29 9.11
C LEU A 54 -9.64 0.53 8.57
N GLU A 55 -10.74 1.24 8.31
CA GLU A 55 -11.95 0.70 7.65
C GLU A 55 -11.62 0.16 6.25
N GLU A 56 -10.91 0.95 5.44
CA GLU A 56 -10.51 0.57 4.09
C GLU A 56 -9.58 -0.66 4.12
N TYR A 57 -8.65 -0.69 5.07
CA TYR A 57 -7.79 -1.86 5.30
C TYR A 57 -8.60 -3.10 5.69
N SER A 58 -9.53 -2.97 6.65
CA SER A 58 -10.40 -4.06 7.09
C SER A 58 -11.25 -4.63 5.94
N ARG A 59 -11.68 -3.79 4.99
CA ARG A 59 -12.39 -4.24 3.79
C ARG A 59 -11.46 -4.94 2.80
N SER A 60 -10.21 -4.50 2.69
CA SER A 60 -9.22 -5.09 1.77
C SER A 60 -8.67 -6.44 2.24
N VAL A 61 -8.68 -6.70 3.55
CA VAL A 61 -8.21 -7.95 4.17
C VAL A 61 -9.29 -9.04 4.17
N ARG A 62 -10.57 -8.65 4.04
CA ARG A 62 -11.72 -9.54 4.08
C ARG A 62 -11.98 -10.22 2.74
#